data_AF-A0A818ZN43-F1
#
_entry.id   AF-A0A818ZN43-F1
#
_cell.length_a   1.000
_cell.length_b   1.000
_cell.length_c   1.000
_cell.angle_alpha   90.00
_cell.angle_beta   90.00
_cell.angle_gamma   90.00
#
_symmetry.space_group_name_H-M   'P 1'
#
loop_
_entity.id
_entity.type
_entity.pdbx_description
1 polymer ?
#
loop_
_entity_poly.entity_id
_entity_poly.type
_entity_poly.pdbx_seq_one_letter_code
_entity_poly.pdbx_strand_id
1 'polypeptide(L)'
;MLIVLISHPNIDQAAAALDVSIGSLANPRDVPGIAHFLEHVLFIGSESEYKKLVEGNGGYSNAFTCSDHTNYYFAIIPSLLPDALDM
;
A
#
# COMPACT_ATOMS: atom_id res chain seq x y z
N MET A 1 -0.96 16.15 5.38
CA MET A 1 -0.57 15.08 4.44
C MET A 1 0.24 15.71 3.32
N LEU A 2 1.48 15.26 3.12
CA LEU A 2 2.30 15.69 1.98
C LEU A 2 1.91 14.85 0.76
N ILE A 3 1.78 15.48 -0.41
CA ILE A 3 1.37 14.81 -1.65
C ILE A 3 2.37 15.17 -2.75
N VAL A 4 2.81 14.15 -3.48
CA VAL A 4 3.65 14.29 -4.68
C VAL A 4 2.89 13.66 -5.85
N LEU A 5 2.70 14.42 -6.92
CA LEU A 5 2.05 13.96 -8.14
C LEU A 5 3.08 13.85 -9.27
N ILE A 6 3.07 12.72 -9.97
CA ILE A 6 3.96 12.45 -11.09
C ILE A 6 3.08 12.15 -12.31
N SER A 7 3.24 12.94 -13.39
CA SER A 7 2.52 12.73 -14.64
C SER A 7 3.50 12.29 -15.73
N HIS A 8 3.26 11.11 -16.30
CA HIS A 8 4.00 10.61 -17.44
C HIS A 8 3.04 9.93 -18.43
N PRO A 9 2.83 10.48 -19.63
CA PRO A 9 1.72 10.09 -20.51
C PRO A 9 1.88 8.72 -21.19
N ASN A 10 3.07 8.11 -21.15
CA ASN A 10 3.40 6.87 -21.87
C ASN A 10 3.91 5.75 -20.95
N ILE A 11 3.35 5.63 -19.74
CA ILE A 11 3.68 4.54 -18.82
C ILE A 11 2.83 3.30 -19.08
N ASP A 12 3.43 2.13 -18.96
CA ASP A 12 2.72 0.84 -19.03
C ASP A 12 2.01 0.51 -17.72
N GLN A 13 2.44 1.11 -16.60
CA GLN A 13 1.84 0.97 -15.28
C GLN A 13 1.82 2.32 -14.55
N ALA A 14 0.71 2.61 -13.90
CA ALA A 14 0.59 3.68 -12.92
C ALA A 14 0.75 3.10 -11.50
N ALA A 15 1.20 3.93 -10.56
CA ALA A 15 1.48 3.49 -9.20
C ALA A 15 1.10 4.58 -8.19
N ALA A 16 0.80 4.14 -6.97
CA ALA A 16 0.64 5.01 -5.82
C ALA A 16 1.30 4.37 -4.59
N ALA A 17 1.71 5.21 -3.65
CA ALA A 17 2.25 4.80 -2.37
C ALA A 17 1.78 5.73 -1.25
N LEU A 18 1.50 5.14 -0.08
CA LEU A 18 1.18 5.85 1.15
C LEU A 18 2.23 5.48 2.19
N ASP A 19 2.85 6.50 2.76
CA ASP A 19 3.76 6.34 3.88
C ASP A 19 3.13 6.88 5.17
N VAL A 20 3.08 6.04 6.19
CA VAL A 20 2.67 6.42 7.54
C VAL A 20 3.94 6.53 8.38
N SER A 21 4.21 7.72 8.92
CA SER A 21 5.42 8.01 9.73
C SER A 21 5.36 7.44 11.16
N ILE A 22 4.95 6.18 11.27
CA ILE A 22 4.98 5.34 12.46
C ILE A 22 5.41 3.94 12.04
N GLY A 23 6.31 3.32 12.81
CA GLY A 23 6.77 1.95 12.57
C GLY A 23 6.96 1.16 13.87
N SER A 24 7.76 0.11 13.80
CA SER A 24 7.95 -0.85 14.90
C SER A 24 8.54 -0.27 16.20
N LEU A 25 9.21 0.88 16.18
CA LEU A 25 9.69 1.57 17.39
C LEU A 25 8.54 2.14 18.23
N ALA A 26 7.36 2.34 17.63
CA ALA A 26 6.17 2.78 18.34
C ALA A 26 5.36 1.63 18.95
N ASN A 27 5.80 0.38 18.78
CA ASN A 27 5.13 -0.76 19.38
C ASN A 27 5.07 -0.60 20.91
N PRO A 28 3.90 -0.81 21.55
CA PRO A 28 3.82 -0.96 23.00
C PRO A 28 4.74 -2.09 23.48
N ARG A 29 5.36 -1.92 24.64
CA ARG A 29 6.32 -2.90 25.18
C ARG A 29 5.68 -4.26 25.45
N ASP A 30 4.39 -4.26 25.76
CA ASP A 30 3.56 -5.43 26.02
C ASP A 30 3.00 -6.07 24.74
N VAL A 31 3.10 -5.41 23.59
CA VAL A 31 2.60 -5.91 22.30
C VAL A 31 3.64 -5.72 21.19
N PRO A 32 4.78 -6.45 21.25
CA PRO A 32 5.80 -6.37 20.21
C PRO A 32 5.25 -6.86 18.86
N GLY A 33 5.60 -6.16 17.79
CA GLY A 33 5.22 -6.54 16.42
C GLY A 33 3.85 -6.02 15.98
N ILE A 34 3.11 -5.27 16.81
CA ILE A 34 1.76 -4.81 16.47
C ILE A 34 1.72 -3.94 15.21
N ALA A 35 2.74 -3.10 14.95
CA ALA A 35 2.81 -2.29 13.73
C ALA A 35 2.90 -3.17 12.47
N HIS A 36 3.78 -4.17 12.48
CA HIS A 36 3.89 -5.13 11.38
C HIS A 36 2.63 -6.01 11.29
N PHE A 37 2.01 -6.38 12.41
CA PHE A 37 0.74 -7.11 12.36
C PHE A 37 -0.37 -6.27 11.71
N LEU A 38 -0.47 -4.98 12.05
CA LEU A 38 -1.44 -4.06 11.47
C LEU A 38 -1.23 -3.87 9.96
N GLU A 39 0.04 -3.85 9.51
CA GLU A 39 0.40 -3.88 8.09
C GLU A 39 -0.31 -5.02 7.35
N HIS A 40 -0.23 -6.26 7.87
CA HIS A 40 -0.92 -7.41 7.28
C HIS A 40 -2.44 -7.31 7.38
N VAL A 41 -2.96 -6.90 8.55
CA VAL A 41 -4.41 -6.90 8.80
C VAL A 41 -5.16 -5.90 7.92
N LEU A 42 -4.51 -4.79 7.53
CA LEU A 42 -5.11 -3.82 6.62
C LEU A 42 -5.43 -4.42 5.25
N PHE A 43 -4.70 -5.45 4.81
CA PHE A 43 -5.04 -6.18 3.59
C PHE A 43 -6.23 -7.12 3.78
N ILE A 44 -6.44 -7.73 4.95
CA ILE A 44 -7.38 -8.85 5.16
C ILE A 44 -8.85 -8.48 4.90
N GLY A 45 -9.25 -7.23 5.16
CA GLY A 45 -10.64 -6.79 5.01
C GLY A 45 -11.12 -6.71 3.56
N SER A 46 -10.22 -6.39 2.63
CA SER A 46 -10.48 -6.23 1.19
C SER A 46 -9.61 -7.14 0.32
N GLU A 47 -8.82 -8.04 0.92
CA GLU A 47 -7.70 -8.75 0.27
C GLU A 47 -8.16 -9.46 -1.01
N SER A 48 -9.30 -10.13 -0.94
CA SER A 48 -9.80 -10.94 -2.05
C SER A 48 -10.28 -10.11 -3.23
N GLU A 49 -10.76 -8.89 -3.00
CA GLU A 49 -11.24 -7.99 -4.04
C GLU A 49 -10.08 -7.13 -4.57
N TYR A 50 -9.26 -6.61 -3.66
CA TYR A 50 -8.07 -5.83 -4.00
C TYR A 50 -7.07 -6.64 -4.81
N LYS A 51 -6.77 -7.89 -4.42
CA LYS A 51 -5.91 -8.78 -5.22
C LYS A 51 -6.51 -9.08 -6.59
N LYS A 52 -7.83 -9.32 -6.68
CA LYS A 52 -8.49 -9.52 -7.98
C LYS A 52 -8.38 -8.29 -8.87
N LEU A 53 -8.52 -7.09 -8.31
CA LEU A 53 -8.38 -5.85 -9.06
C LEU A 53 -6.93 -5.64 -9.49
N VAL A 54 -5.98 -5.68 -8.56
CA VAL A 54 -4.57 -5.34 -8.84
C VAL A 54 -3.85 -6.50 -9.53
N GLU A 55 -3.69 -7.64 -8.86
CA GLU A 55 -2.96 -8.80 -9.39
C GLU A 55 -3.67 -9.41 -10.61
N GLY A 56 -5.01 -9.43 -10.60
CA GLY A 56 -5.81 -9.93 -11.72
C GLY A 56 -5.73 -9.10 -13.00
N ASN A 57 -5.32 -7.82 -12.90
CA ASN A 57 -5.05 -6.94 -14.05
C ASN A 57 -3.55 -6.71 -14.29
N GLY A 58 -2.69 -7.65 -13.86
CA GLY A 58 -1.25 -7.59 -14.12
C GLY A 58 -0.50 -6.55 -13.29
N GLY A 59 -1.14 -6.02 -12.25
CA GLY A 59 -0.52 -5.18 -11.24
C GLY A 59 0.15 -6.00 -10.13
N TYR A 60 0.70 -5.28 -9.15
CA TYR A 60 1.19 -5.86 -7.91
C TYR A 60 1.01 -4.87 -6.76
N SER A 61 0.91 -5.37 -5.54
CA SER A 61 0.84 -4.57 -4.32
C SER A 61 1.68 -5.19 -3.22
N ASN A 62 2.23 -4.37 -2.35
CA ASN A 62 2.95 -4.84 -1.17
C ASN A 62 3.01 -3.75 -0.10
N ALA A 63 3.54 -4.11 1.06
CA ALA A 63 3.83 -3.19 2.14
C ALA A 63 5.11 -3.59 2.88
N PHE A 64 5.59 -2.70 3.76
CA PHE A 64 6.59 -3.04 4.76
C PHE A 64 6.50 -2.13 5.98
N THR A 65 6.90 -2.65 7.13
CA THR A 65 7.07 -1.90 8.38
C THR A 65 8.54 -1.82 8.75
N CYS A 66 9.06 -0.59 8.77
CA CYS A 66 10.38 -0.22 9.26
C CYS A 66 10.34 0.16 10.75
N SER A 67 11.44 0.72 11.24
CA SER A 67 11.55 1.24 12.61
C SER A 67 10.59 2.39 12.87
N ASP A 68 10.46 3.31 11.93
CA ASP A 68 9.79 4.60 12.07
C ASP A 68 8.73 4.86 10.99
N HIS A 69 8.57 3.95 10.03
CA HIS A 69 7.62 4.06 8.94
C HIS A 69 6.91 2.74 8.67
N THR A 70 5.68 2.81 8.16
CA THR A 70 4.98 1.71 7.49
C THR A 70 4.50 2.22 6.14
N ASN A 71 4.85 1.51 5.08
CA ASN A 71 4.62 1.94 3.70
C ASN A 71 3.74 0.93 2.96
N TYR A 72 2.77 1.43 2.19
CA TYR A 72 1.88 0.63 1.35
C TYR A 72 1.98 1.14 -0.07
N TYR A 73 2.10 0.25 -1.06
CA TYR A 73 2.25 0.66 -2.44
C TYR A 73 1.70 -0.40 -3.40
N PHE A 74 1.28 0.08 -4.57
CA PHE A 74 0.85 -0.77 -5.66
C PHE A 74 1.21 -0.16 -7.01
N ALA A 75 1.21 -1.01 -8.03
CA ALA A 75 1.21 -0.63 -9.43
C ALA A 75 0.13 -1.40 -10.19
N ILE A 76 -0.50 -0.75 -11.16
CA ILE A 76 -1.59 -1.31 -11.97
C ILE A 76 -1.60 -0.64 -13.35
N ILE A 77 -2.33 -1.22 -14.31
CA ILE A 77 -2.56 -0.57 -15.60
C ILE A 77 -3.21 0.82 -15.43
N PRO A 78 -2.78 1.85 -16.19
CA PRO A 78 -3.19 3.23 -15.94
C PRO A 78 -4.70 3.48 -15.95
N SER A 79 -5.46 2.72 -16.75
CA SER A 79 -6.92 2.84 -16.84
C SER A 79 -7.66 2.44 -15.57
N LEU A 80 -7.05 1.64 -14.69
CA LEU A 80 -7.63 1.18 -13.42
C LEU A 80 -7.04 1.87 -12.20
N LEU A 81 -6.15 2.87 -12.39
CA LEU A 81 -5.58 3.63 -11.29
C LEU A 81 -6.64 4.26 -10.36
N PRO A 82 -7.73 4.89 -10.87
CA PRO A 82 -8.74 5.47 -10.00
C PRO A 82 -9.42 4.45 -9.09
N ASP A 83 -9.77 3.27 -9.64
CA ASP A 83 -10.43 2.21 -8.88
C ASP A 83 -9.48 1.62 -7.83
N ALA A 84 -8.21 1.39 -8.19
CA ALA A 84 -7.22 0.84 -7.27
C ALA A 84 -6.78 1.84 -6.17
N LEU A 85 -6.97 3.15 -6.39
CA LEU A 85 -6.68 4.19 -5.40
C LEU A 85 -7.83 4.41 -4.41
N ASP A 86 -9.07 4.07 -4.79
CA ASP A 86 -10.27 4.24 -3.95
C ASP A 86 -10.44 3.09 -2.93
N MET A 87 -9.87 1.92 -3.22
CA MET A 87 -9.88 0.73 -2.36
C MET A 87 -8.79 0.76 -1.28
#